data_AF-A0A7R9EJ59-F1
#
_entry.id   AF-A0A7R9EJ59-F1
#
_cell.length_a   1.000
_cell.length_b   1.000
_cell.length_c   1.000
_cell.angle_alpha   90.00
_cell.angle_beta   90.00
_cell.angle_gamma   90.00
#
_symmetry.space_group_name_H-M   'P 1'
#
loop_
_entity.id
_entity.type
_entity.pdbx_description
1 polymer ?
#
loop_
_entity_poly.entity_id
_entity_poly.type
_entity_poly.pdbx_seq_one_letter_code
_entity_poly.pdbx_strand_id
1 'polypeptide(L)'
;MCLFSFGQMISKEKRSTVSREDLACATLVTITNNIGSIARLCALNEKIEKVVFVGNFLRVNPISMKLLAHAMDYWSKGTLKALFLEHEGYFGAVGCLLGEYNSAIS
;
A
#
# COMPACT_ATOMS: atom_id res chain seq x y z
N MET A 1 -3.23 -0.21 -17.40
CA MET A 1 -3.83 -0.93 -16.26
C MET A 1 -4.46 -2.21 -16.79
N CYS A 2 -4.05 -3.40 -16.32
CA CYS A 2 -4.75 -4.63 -16.71
C CYS A 2 -6.11 -4.65 -16.00
N LEU A 3 -7.22 -4.92 -16.71
CA LEU A 3 -8.56 -4.93 -16.10
C LEU A 3 -8.72 -5.99 -15.01
N PHE A 4 -7.99 -7.12 -15.14
CA PHE A 4 -8.01 -8.23 -14.21
C PHE A 4 -6.58 -8.65 -13.86
N SER A 5 -6.24 -8.57 -12.57
CA SER A 5 -4.98 -9.12 -12.07
C SER A 5 -4.83 -10.59 -12.46
N PHE A 6 -3.66 -10.94 -13.02
CA PHE A 6 -3.36 -12.27 -13.55
C PHE A 6 -4.30 -12.79 -14.65
N GLY A 7 -5.14 -11.96 -15.28
CA GLY A 7 -6.11 -12.42 -16.29
C GLY A 7 -5.46 -13.13 -17.49
N GLN A 8 -4.24 -12.76 -17.86
CA GLN A 8 -3.48 -13.42 -18.93
C GLN A 8 -3.01 -14.84 -18.57
N MET A 9 -2.98 -15.20 -17.28
CA MET A 9 -2.54 -16.51 -16.82
C MET A 9 -3.57 -17.62 -17.08
N ILE A 10 -4.74 -17.30 -17.63
CA ILE A 10 -5.70 -18.30 -18.12
C ILE A 10 -5.12 -19.03 -19.35
N SER A 11 -4.37 -18.33 -20.20
CA SER A 11 -3.73 -18.90 -21.40
C SER A 11 -2.52 -19.77 -21.02
N LYS A 12 -2.51 -21.02 -21.51
CA LYS A 12 -1.40 -21.95 -21.31
C LYS A 12 -0.09 -21.44 -21.93
N GLU A 13 -0.17 -20.80 -23.09
CA GLU A 13 0.98 -20.20 -23.79
C GLU A 13 1.60 -19.04 -23.00
N LYS A 14 0.76 -18.18 -22.42
CA LYS A 14 1.22 -17.08 -21.55
C LYS A 14 1.83 -17.61 -20.26
N ARG A 15 1.26 -18.68 -19.68
CA ARG A 15 1.86 -19.34 -18.50
C ARG A 15 3.22 -19.95 -18.79
N SER A 16 3.48 -20.45 -20.01
CA SER A 16 4.79 -21.03 -20.35
C SER A 16 5.88 -19.99 -20.62
N THR A 17 5.51 -18.73 -20.86
CA THR A 17 6.44 -17.66 -21.25
C THR A 17 6.70 -16.65 -20.13
N VAL A 18 5.87 -16.64 -19.08
CA VAL A 18 6.02 -15.71 -17.96
C VAL A 18 7.21 -16.08 -17.08
N SER A 19 7.98 -15.07 -16.68
CA SER A 19 9.11 -15.26 -15.74
C SER A 19 8.65 -15.19 -14.28
N ARG A 20 9.54 -15.55 -13.34
CA ARG A 20 9.23 -15.43 -11.89
C ARG A 20 9.19 -13.96 -11.46
N GLU A 21 10.03 -13.14 -12.08
CA GLU A 21 10.14 -11.70 -11.89
C GLU A 21 8.83 -11.00 -12.30
N ASP A 22 8.26 -11.41 -13.43
CA ASP A 22 6.95 -10.92 -13.90
C ASP A 22 5.84 -11.26 -12.90
N LEU A 23 5.82 -12.50 -12.40
CA LEU A 23 4.83 -12.92 -11.40
C LEU A 23 4.98 -12.19 -10.07
N ALA A 24 6.22 -12.00 -9.60
CA ALA A 24 6.51 -11.23 -8.39
C ALA A 24 6.06 -9.77 -8.53
N CYS A 25 6.39 -9.13 -9.67
CA CYS A 25 5.95 -7.77 -9.97
C CYS A 25 4.42 -7.67 -10.07
N ALA A 26 3.77 -8.59 -10.79
CA ALA A 26 2.31 -8.64 -10.91
C ALA A 26 1.62 -8.83 -9.55
N THR A 27 2.21 -9.65 -8.68
CA THR A 27 1.73 -9.84 -7.30
C THR A 27 1.84 -8.54 -6.51
N LEU A 28 3.02 -7.90 -6.53
CA LEU A 28 3.28 -6.65 -5.83
C LEU A 28 2.32 -5.54 -6.28
N VAL A 29 2.17 -5.36 -7.59
CA VAL A 29 1.26 -4.36 -8.18
C VAL A 29 -0.19 -4.66 -7.80
N THR A 30 -0.61 -5.92 -7.85
CA THR A 30 -1.98 -6.33 -7.51
C THR A 30 -2.32 -6.01 -6.07
N ILE A 31 -1.49 -6.45 -5.12
CA ILE A 31 -1.70 -6.20 -3.69
C ILE A 31 -1.68 -4.70 -3.41
N THR A 32 -0.67 -3.98 -3.93
CA THR A 32 -0.51 -2.55 -3.69
C THR A 32 -1.71 -1.74 -4.23
N ASN A 33 -2.16 -2.03 -5.45
CA ASN A 33 -3.31 -1.33 -6.03
C ASN A 33 -4.61 -1.65 -5.31
N ASN A 34 -4.78 -2.88 -4.81
CA ASN A 34 -5.95 -3.25 -4.02
C ASN A 34 -6.01 -2.45 -2.70
N ILE A 35 -4.88 -2.37 -1.98
CA ILE A 35 -4.74 -1.54 -0.77
C ILE A 35 -5.07 -0.07 -1.09
N GLY A 36 -4.50 0.47 -2.17
CA GLY A 36 -4.78 1.85 -2.59
C GLY A 36 -6.26 2.08 -2.91
N SER A 37 -6.92 1.15 -3.60
CA SER A 37 -8.34 1.28 -3.91
C SER A 37 -9.21 1.35 -2.66
N ILE A 38 -8.98 0.44 -1.70
CA ILE A 38 -9.70 0.41 -0.42
C ILE A 38 -9.44 1.70 0.36
N ALA A 39 -8.17 2.09 0.50
CA ALA A 39 -7.80 3.29 1.25
C ALA A 39 -8.44 4.56 0.66
N ARG A 40 -8.50 4.67 -0.67
CA ARG A 40 -9.22 5.76 -1.36
C ARG A 40 -10.71 5.75 -1.03
N LEU A 41 -11.37 4.59 -1.12
CA LEU A 41 -12.80 4.48 -0.84
C LEU A 41 -13.11 4.90 0.60
N CYS A 42 -12.31 4.44 1.56
CA CYS A 42 -12.43 4.85 2.97
C CYS A 42 -12.21 6.36 3.13
N ALA A 43 -11.16 6.92 2.53
CA ALA A 43 -10.87 8.36 2.62
C ALA A 43 -12.01 9.21 2.06
N LEU A 44 -12.62 8.80 0.94
CA LEU A 44 -13.79 9.49 0.37
C LEU A 44 -15.01 9.40 1.27
N ASN A 45 -15.27 8.24 1.88
CA ASN A 45 -16.39 8.06 2.80
C ASN A 45 -16.26 8.93 4.04
N GLU A 46 -15.05 8.99 4.62
CA GLU A 46 -14.74 9.75 5.83
C GLU A 46 -14.42 11.23 5.56
N LYS A 47 -14.43 11.65 4.28
CA LYS A 47 -14.09 13.02 3.83
C LYS A 47 -12.68 13.46 4.28
N ILE A 48 -11.72 12.56 4.17
CA ILE A 48 -10.32 12.79 4.52
C ILE A 48 -9.49 12.98 3.25
N GLU A 49 -8.60 13.96 3.24
CA GLU A 49 -7.73 14.29 2.10
C GLU A 49 -6.32 13.68 2.19
N LYS A 50 -5.92 13.21 3.37
CA LYS A 50 -4.57 12.73 3.66
C LYS A 50 -4.63 11.30 4.16
N VAL A 51 -3.98 10.39 3.44
CA VAL A 51 -3.89 8.98 3.81
C VAL A 51 -2.46 8.67 4.17
N VAL A 52 -2.21 8.31 5.42
CA VAL A 52 -0.89 7.87 5.89
C VAL A 52 -0.81 6.35 5.76
N PHE A 53 0.15 5.86 4.98
CA PHE A 53 0.42 4.43 4.89
C PHE A 53 1.58 4.07 5.83
N VAL A 54 1.36 3.06 6.67
CA VAL A 54 2.32 2.55 7.66
C VAL A 54 2.38 1.02 7.61
N GLY A 55 3.38 0.43 8.25
CA GLY A 55 3.59 -1.01 8.34
C GLY A 55 4.74 -1.53 7.48
N ASN A 56 5.25 -2.72 7.85
CA ASN A 56 6.49 -3.27 7.30
C ASN A 56 6.39 -3.76 5.84
N PHE A 57 5.20 -3.75 5.24
CA PHE A 57 5.02 -4.02 3.80
C PHE A 57 5.72 -2.97 2.92
N LEU A 58 5.83 -1.73 3.42
CA LEU A 58 6.48 -0.63 2.73
C LEU A 58 7.99 -0.53 3.01
N ARG A 59 8.48 -1.32 3.97
CA ARG A 59 9.89 -1.32 4.37
C ARG A 59 10.78 -1.71 3.19
N VAL A 60 11.67 -0.79 2.81
CA VAL A 60 12.59 -0.94 1.65
C VAL A 60 11.81 -1.25 0.36
N ASN A 61 10.56 -0.78 0.23
CA ASN A 61 9.70 -1.05 -0.91
C ASN A 61 9.24 0.25 -1.59
N PRO A 62 10.16 0.99 -2.25
CA PRO A 62 9.84 2.24 -2.93
C PRO A 62 8.90 2.05 -4.13
N ILE A 63 8.81 0.82 -4.66
CA ILE A 63 7.91 0.49 -5.78
C ILE A 63 6.47 0.62 -5.31
N SER A 64 6.11 -0.05 -4.20
CA SER A 64 4.76 0.04 -3.65
C SER A 64 4.41 1.45 -3.16
N MET A 65 5.35 2.16 -2.54
CA MET A 65 5.12 3.55 -2.11
C MET A 65 4.77 4.46 -3.29
N LYS A 66 5.54 4.38 -4.39
CA LYS A 66 5.27 5.16 -5.61
C LYS A 66 3.94 4.79 -6.26
N LEU A 67 3.61 3.49 -6.29
CA LEU A 67 2.32 3.02 -6.82
C LEU A 67 1.15 3.56 -5.99
N LEU A 68 1.22 3.53 -4.66
CA LEU A 68 0.20 4.09 -3.78
C LEU A 68 0.06 5.60 -3.97
N ALA A 69 1.17 6.34 -4.01
CA ALA A 69 1.15 7.78 -4.22
C ALA A 69 0.51 8.15 -5.56
N HIS A 70 0.89 7.45 -6.62
CA HIS A 70 0.33 7.66 -7.94
C HIS A 70 -1.16 7.29 -8.00
N ALA A 71 -1.57 6.17 -7.40
CA ALA A 71 -2.96 5.73 -7.38
C ALA A 71 -3.86 6.72 -6.62
N MET A 72 -3.41 7.23 -5.47
CA MET A 72 -4.12 8.25 -4.70
C MET A 72 -4.32 9.51 -5.53
N ASP A 73 -3.25 10.07 -6.09
CA ASP A 73 -3.27 11.32 -6.85
C ASP A 73 -4.14 11.17 -8.11
N TYR A 74 -3.89 10.14 -8.92
CA TYR A 74 -4.57 9.93 -10.20
C TYR A 74 -6.08 9.68 -10.04
N TRP A 75 -6.50 8.80 -9.13
CA TRP A 75 -7.93 8.45 -8.97
C TRP A 75 -8.73 9.47 -8.15
N SER A 76 -8.05 10.38 -7.46
CA SER A 76 -8.68 11.48 -6.72
C SER A 76 -8.64 12.82 -7.47
N LYS A 77 -7.96 12.88 -8.63
CA LYS A 77 -7.65 14.13 -9.34
C LYS A 77 -6.86 15.12 -8.47
N GLY A 78 -5.95 14.59 -7.65
CA GLY A 78 -5.04 15.35 -6.79
C GLY A 78 -5.61 15.79 -5.44
N THR A 79 -6.83 15.38 -5.07
CA THR A 79 -7.42 15.73 -3.77
C THR A 79 -6.92 14.85 -2.64
N LEU A 80 -6.58 13.58 -2.92
CA LEU A 80 -6.01 12.66 -1.95
C LEU A 80 -4.48 12.63 -2.04
N LYS A 81 -3.82 12.84 -0.90
CA LYS A 81 -2.37 12.72 -0.77
C LYS A 81 -1.99 11.48 0.04
N ALA A 82 -1.12 10.64 -0.55
CA ALA A 82 -0.45 9.57 0.18
C ALA A 82 0.73 10.15 0.98
N LEU A 83 0.82 9.78 2.24
CA LEU A 83 1.91 10.13 3.14
C LEU A 83 2.60 8.86 3.64
N PHE A 84 3.91 8.95 3.82
CA PHE A 84 4.77 7.85 4.28
C PHE A 84 5.66 8.35 5.42
N LEU A 85 6.06 7.43 6.30
CA LEU A 85 6.81 7.76 7.52
C LEU A 85 8.09 6.91 7.56
N GLU A 86 9.22 7.49 7.94
CA GLU A 86 10.49 6.75 8.01
C GLU A 86 10.44 5.57 8.99
N HIS A 87 9.68 5.71 10.07
CA HIS A 87 9.51 4.71 11.12
C HIS A 87 8.17 3.96 11.03
N GLU A 88 7.69 3.76 9.80
CA GLU A 88 6.42 3.11 9.44
C GLU A 88 6.11 1.79 10.15
N GLY A 89 7.13 1.02 10.54
CA GLY A 89 6.95 -0.30 11.17
C GLY A 89 6.92 -0.30 12.70
N TYR A 90 7.23 0.82 13.37
CA TYR A 90 7.59 0.81 14.80
C TYR A 90 6.56 1.47 15.72
N PHE A 91 5.52 2.10 15.18
CA PHE A 91 4.52 2.83 15.98
C PHE A 91 3.85 1.97 17.06
N GLY A 92 3.60 0.68 16.79
CA GLY A 92 3.04 -0.22 17.79
C GLY A 92 3.97 -0.46 18.99
N ALA A 93 5.27 -0.67 18.73
CA ALA A 93 6.27 -0.85 19.79
C ALA A 93 6.48 0.43 20.60
N VAL A 94 6.57 1.58 19.92
CA VAL A 94 6.70 2.90 20.57
C VAL A 94 5.46 3.21 21.42
N GLY A 95 4.26 2.90 20.92
CA GLY A 95 3.01 3.09 21.67
C GLY A 95 2.97 2.27 22.96
N CYS A 96 3.45 1.03 22.94
CA CYS A 96 3.54 0.19 24.14
C CYS A 96 4.50 0.79 25.17
N LEU A 97 5.69 1.19 24.74
CA LEU A 97 6.71 1.81 25.61
C LEU A 97 6.17 3.09 26.29
N LEU A 98 5.49 3.95 25.55
CA LEU A 98 4.91 5.18 26.08
C LEU A 98 3.80 4.89 27.10
N GLY A 99 3.00 3.84 26.88
CA GLY A 99 1.97 3.41 27.81
C GLY A 99 2.55 2.91 29.14
N GLU A 100 3.61 2.11 29.10
CA GLU A 100 4.34 1.66 30.29
C GLU A 100 4.95 2.83 31.05
N TYR A 101 5.63 3.75 30.33
CA TYR A 101 6.22 4.93 30.93
C TYR A 101 5.17 5.77 31.66
N ASN A 102 4.05 6.09 31.01
CA ASN A 102 2.99 6.89 31.65
C ASN A 102 2.37 6.22 32.87
N SER A 103 2.26 4.89 32.88
CA SER A 103 1.74 4.12 34.02
C SER A 103 2.74 4.07 35.19
N ALA A 104 4.04 4.27 34.93
CA ALA A 104 5.09 4.26 35.95
C ALA A 104 5.26 5.62 36.65
N ILE A 105 4.76 6.71 36.07
CA ILE A 105 4.84 8.07 36.64
C ILE A 105 3.49 8.59 37.19
N SER A 106 2.39 7.85 36.99
CA SER A 106 1.09 8.11 37.63
C SER A 106 1.01 7.45 39.00
#